data_AF-A0A895YHZ8-F1
#
_entry.id   AF-A0A895YHZ8-F1
#
_cell.length_a   1.000
_cell.length_b   1.000
_cell.length_c   1.000
_cell.angle_alpha   90.00
_cell.angle_beta   90.00
_cell.angle_gamma   90.00
#
_symmetry.space_group_name_H-M   'P 1'
#
loop_
_entity.id
_entity.type
_entity.pdbx_description
1 polymer ?
#
loop_
_entity_poly.entity_id
_entity_poly.type
_entity_poly.pdbx_seq_one_letter_code
_entity_poly.pdbx_strand_id
1 'polypeptide(L)'
;MTDVGEVSTTRSRLRVARRVVGVVFLAAGIVAAVLFGLGAWNPWRSVLLEYQFGNPMLGLLVVPTLLLVGSWLGLPIRNETRQRGRIALRWVSGAVAFVGLFGWGVFGDHFTFEAEELARSADGEFAAALVRDRDTTPTLTVHIWQGSGLAAREVGEVGRVCGAVSAEFLAADRLLLSTSYGDWEITLDPADGSPQQVLGDGCGDGPEPVG
;
A
#
# COMPACT_ATOMS: atom_id res chain seq x y z
N MET A 1 37.99 40.60 22.52
CA MET A 1 37.99 40.51 21.04
C MET A 1 37.60 39.08 20.69
N THR A 2 36.30 38.80 20.71
CA THR A 2 35.76 37.53 20.22
C THR A 2 35.60 37.63 18.71
N ASP A 3 35.99 36.55 18.07
CA ASP A 3 36.35 36.44 16.67
C ASP A 3 35.14 36.65 15.73
N VAL A 4 35.14 37.77 15.01
CA VAL A 4 34.09 38.09 14.01
C VAL A 4 34.09 37.05 12.87
N GLY A 5 35.20 36.34 12.66
CA GLY A 5 35.31 35.28 11.66
C GLY A 5 34.45 34.05 11.96
N GLU A 6 34.34 33.65 13.23
CA GLU A 6 33.72 32.39 13.65
C GLU A 6 32.18 32.39 13.51
N VAL A 7 31.56 33.56 13.67
CA VAL A 7 30.11 33.72 13.52
C VAL A 7 29.66 33.56 12.06
N SER A 8 30.52 33.93 11.10
CA SER A 8 30.18 33.90 9.67
C SER A 8 30.13 32.47 9.10
N THR A 9 31.07 31.62 9.50
CA THR A 9 31.20 30.24 9.03
C THR A 9 30.05 29.37 9.54
N THR A 10 29.65 29.56 10.80
CA THR A 10 28.54 28.84 11.43
C THR A 10 27.21 29.10 10.73
N ARG A 11 26.91 30.37 10.40
CA ARG A 11 25.68 30.74 9.66
C ARG A 11 25.66 30.17 8.24
N SER A 12 26.82 30.11 7.57
CA SER A 12 26.93 29.53 6.24
C SER A 12 26.64 28.02 6.27
N ARG A 13 27.27 27.29 7.20
CA ARG A 13 27.06 25.84 7.37
C ARG A 13 25.59 25.50 7.67
N LEU A 14 24.95 26.24 8.57
CA LEU A 14 23.53 26.05 8.89
C LEU A 14 22.61 26.27 7.68
N ARG A 15 22.90 27.28 6.83
CA ARG A 15 22.13 27.52 5.60
C ARG A 15 22.28 26.37 4.60
N VAL A 16 23.49 25.84 4.44
CA VAL A 16 23.75 24.69 3.55
C VAL A 16 23.05 23.45 4.08
N ALA A 17 23.21 23.14 5.37
CA ALA A 17 22.56 21.98 6.00
C ALA A 17 21.04 22.03 5.85
N ARG A 18 20.42 23.18 6.17
CA ARG A 18 18.98 23.40 5.99
C ARG A 18 18.53 23.15 4.54
N ARG A 19 19.33 23.58 3.56
CA ARG A 19 19.01 23.38 2.15
C ARG A 19 19.11 21.92 1.74
N VAL A 20 20.15 21.23 2.19
CA VAL A 20 20.34 19.78 1.94
C VAL A 20 19.16 19.00 2.51
N VAL A 21 18.82 19.24 3.79
CA VAL A 21 17.66 18.60 4.43
C VAL A 21 16.38 18.89 3.64
N GLY A 22 16.15 20.15 3.25
CA GLY A 22 14.99 20.50 2.43
C GLY A 22 14.91 19.75 1.09
N VAL A 23 16.04 19.57 0.41
CA VAL A 23 16.12 18.80 -0.84
C VAL A 23 15.81 17.32 -0.59
N VAL A 24 16.32 16.74 0.50
CA VAL A 24 16.02 15.35 0.89
C VAL A 24 14.52 15.15 1.13
N PHE A 25 13.87 16.06 1.86
CA PHE A 25 12.42 15.98 2.10
C PHE A 25 11.60 16.14 0.81
N LEU A 26 12.01 17.02 -0.12
CA LEU A 26 11.36 17.13 -1.42
C LEU A 26 11.50 15.86 -2.25
N ALA A 27 12.71 15.28 -2.31
CA ALA A 27 12.95 14.03 -3.01
C ALA A 27 12.13 12.88 -2.41
N ALA A 28 12.12 12.75 -1.08
CA ALA A 28 11.32 11.76 -0.38
C ALA A 28 9.81 11.95 -0.65
N GLY A 29 9.32 13.19 -0.69
CA GLY A 29 7.93 13.49 -1.02
C GLY A 29 7.56 13.06 -2.45
N ILE A 30 8.44 13.27 -3.42
CA ILE A 30 8.24 12.83 -4.82
C ILE A 30 8.24 11.30 -4.90
N VAL A 31 9.21 10.64 -4.26
CA VAL A 31 9.28 9.16 -4.23
C VAL A 31 8.02 8.58 -3.57
N ALA A 32 7.59 9.14 -2.43
CA ALA A 32 6.35 8.74 -1.78
C ALA A 32 5.14 8.93 -2.71
N ALA A 33 5.04 10.04 -3.44
CA ALA A 33 3.95 10.27 -4.38
C ALA A 33 3.88 9.20 -5.48
N VAL A 34 5.03 8.79 -6.00
CA VAL A 34 5.11 7.68 -6.97
C VAL A 34 4.69 6.36 -6.33
N LEU A 35 5.19 6.04 -5.14
CA LEU A 35 4.86 4.79 -4.45
C LEU A 35 3.37 4.70 -4.08
N PHE A 36 2.76 5.77 -3.57
CA PHE A 36 1.31 5.82 -3.31
C PHE A 36 0.49 5.79 -4.61
N GLY A 37 0.96 6.42 -5.69
CA GLY A 37 0.31 6.30 -7.00
C GLY A 37 0.35 4.87 -7.55
N LEU A 38 1.49 4.19 -7.41
CA LEU A 38 1.64 2.79 -7.76
C LEU A 38 0.87 1.86 -6.82
N GLY A 39 0.76 2.18 -5.53
CA GLY A 39 -0.02 1.42 -4.56
C GLY A 39 -1.52 1.53 -4.80
N ALA A 40 -2.02 2.73 -5.13
CA ALA A 40 -3.43 2.95 -5.44
C ALA A 40 -3.87 2.29 -6.76
N TRP A 41 -2.98 2.20 -7.75
CA TRP A 41 -3.27 1.51 -9.01
C TRP A 41 -2.93 0.01 -8.96
N ASN A 42 -1.90 -0.36 -8.20
CA ASN A 42 -1.29 -1.69 -8.04
C ASN A 42 -1.32 -2.57 -9.32
N PRO A 43 -0.72 -2.14 -10.45
CA PRO A 43 -0.85 -2.87 -11.71
C PRO A 43 -0.20 -4.27 -11.68
N TRP A 44 0.71 -4.50 -10.73
CA TRP A 44 1.38 -5.79 -10.56
C TRP A 44 0.74 -6.66 -9.47
N ARG A 45 -0.30 -6.18 -8.78
CA ARG A 45 -0.91 -6.87 -7.63
C ARG A 45 0.13 -7.30 -6.58
N SER A 46 1.04 -6.38 -6.24
CA SER A 46 2.08 -6.62 -5.25
C SER A 46 1.52 -6.41 -3.83
N VAL A 47 1.72 -7.38 -2.96
CA VAL A 47 1.27 -7.32 -1.56
C VAL A 47 1.95 -6.17 -0.82
N LEU A 48 3.23 -5.88 -1.08
CA LEU A 48 3.92 -4.73 -0.47
C LEU A 48 3.26 -3.40 -0.83
N LEU A 49 2.94 -3.21 -2.11
CA LEU A 49 2.35 -1.96 -2.60
C LEU A 49 0.97 -1.76 -2.00
N GLU A 50 0.17 -2.82 -1.93
CA GLU A 50 -1.17 -2.78 -1.34
C GLU A 50 -1.12 -2.52 0.17
N TYR A 51 -0.29 -3.28 0.89
CA TYR A 51 -0.21 -3.21 2.34
C TYR A 51 0.37 -1.87 2.84
N GLN A 52 1.42 -1.35 2.20
CA GLN A 52 2.10 -0.12 2.66
C GLN A 52 1.59 1.15 1.97
N PHE A 53 1.18 1.06 0.71
CA PHE A 53 0.89 2.21 -0.15
C PHE A 53 -0.52 2.17 -0.76
N GLY A 54 -1.35 1.17 -0.44
CA GLY A 54 -2.71 1.04 -0.94
C GLY A 54 -3.68 2.06 -0.31
N ASN A 55 -3.33 2.67 0.82
CA ASN A 55 -4.17 3.68 1.48
C ASN A 55 -3.98 5.09 0.86
N PRO A 56 -4.91 5.58 0.03
CA PRO A 56 -4.75 6.87 -0.64
C PRO A 56 -4.81 8.05 0.33
N MET A 57 -5.53 7.91 1.45
CA MET A 57 -5.65 8.96 2.46
C MET A 57 -4.34 9.17 3.21
N LEU A 58 -3.63 8.09 3.52
CA LEU A 58 -2.27 8.17 4.07
C LEU A 58 -1.32 8.87 3.09
N GLY A 59 -1.42 8.56 1.80
CA GLY A 59 -0.66 9.24 0.75
C GLY A 59 -0.94 10.75 0.69
N LEU A 60 -2.21 11.13 0.74
CA LEU A 60 -2.67 12.53 0.80
C LEU A 60 -2.23 13.26 2.08
N LEU A 61 -1.87 12.55 3.15
CA LEU A 61 -1.30 13.15 4.35
C LEU A 61 0.23 13.29 4.22
N VAL A 62 0.92 12.20 3.90
CA VAL A 62 2.38 12.10 3.95
C VAL A 62 3.04 12.94 2.86
N VAL A 63 2.58 12.81 1.61
CA VAL A 63 3.19 13.49 0.45
C VAL A 63 3.19 15.01 0.59
N PRO A 64 2.05 15.70 0.78
CA PRO A 64 2.06 17.14 0.90
C PRO A 64 2.78 17.63 2.15
N THR A 65 2.81 16.85 3.23
CA THR A 65 3.58 17.18 4.44
C THR A 65 5.08 17.21 4.14
N LEU A 66 5.60 16.18 3.46
CA LEU A 66 7.01 16.12 3.05
C LEU A 66 7.36 17.27 2.09
N LEU A 67 6.50 17.56 1.10
CA LEU A 67 6.68 18.66 0.16
C LEU A 67 6.62 20.03 0.86
N LEU A 68 5.73 20.19 1.83
CA LEU A 68 5.59 21.42 2.61
C LEU A 68 6.86 21.67 3.44
N VAL A 69 7.31 20.69 4.21
CA VAL A 69 8.54 20.78 5.03
C VAL A 69 9.76 21.00 4.13
N GLY A 70 9.89 20.23 3.06
CA GLY A 70 10.99 20.33 2.10
C GLY A 70 11.06 21.70 1.42
N SER A 71 9.93 22.23 0.95
CA SER A 71 9.86 23.57 0.34
C SER A 71 10.06 24.71 1.35
N TRP A 72 9.72 24.50 2.62
CA TRP A 72 9.98 25.44 3.70
C TRP A 72 11.47 25.53 4.05
N LEU A 73 12.17 24.40 4.06
CA LEU A 73 13.60 24.31 4.36
C LEU A 73 14.49 24.68 3.16
N GLY A 74 14.20 24.14 1.98
CA GLY A 74 15.07 24.17 0.80
C GLY A 74 15.03 25.44 -0.03
N LEU A 75 13.96 26.24 0.06
CA LEU A 75 13.77 27.43 -0.75
C LEU A 75 13.93 28.71 0.11
N PRO A 76 15.07 29.41 0.09
CA PRO A 76 15.19 30.69 0.81
C PRO A 76 14.40 31.82 0.12
N ILE A 77 13.92 32.80 0.90
CA ILE A 77 13.26 34.01 0.36
C ILE A 77 14.35 34.91 -0.21
N ARG A 78 14.38 35.08 -1.53
CA ARG A 78 15.33 35.99 -2.22
C ARG A 78 14.64 37.10 -3.02
N ASN A 79 13.35 36.94 -3.31
CA ASN A 79 12.59 37.89 -4.13
C ASN A 79 11.12 37.91 -3.68
N GLU A 80 10.54 39.11 -3.54
CA GLU A 80 9.14 39.34 -3.15
C GLU A 80 8.15 38.79 -4.18
N THR A 81 8.47 38.81 -5.48
CA THR A 81 7.56 38.30 -6.52
C THR A 81 7.34 36.78 -6.38
N ARG A 82 8.37 36.04 -5.94
CA ARG A 82 8.27 34.60 -5.65
C ARG A 82 7.64 34.30 -4.29
N GLN A 83 7.44 35.30 -3.43
CA GLN A 83 6.87 35.10 -2.10
C GLN A 83 5.40 34.71 -2.15
N ARG A 84 4.60 35.33 -3.04
CA ARG A 84 3.18 34.98 -3.22
C ARG A 84 2.99 33.52 -3.63
N GLY A 85 3.76 33.06 -4.63
CA GLY A 85 3.69 31.67 -5.09
C GLY A 85 4.06 30.65 -4.01
N ARG A 86 5.04 30.97 -3.15
CA ARG A 86 5.41 30.10 -2.02
C ARG A 86 4.36 30.06 -0.92
N ILE A 87 3.76 31.21 -0.60
CA ILE A 87 2.67 31.27 0.37
C ILE A 87 1.49 30.45 -0.15
N ALA A 88 1.12 30.63 -1.43
CA ALA A 88 0.08 29.84 -2.08
C ALA A 88 0.40 28.33 -2.04
N LEU A 89 1.62 27.92 -2.43
CA LEU A 89 2.04 26.51 -2.37
C LEU A 89 1.93 25.94 -0.95
N ARG A 90 2.35 26.69 0.07
CA ARG A 90 2.26 26.23 1.47
C ARG A 90 0.82 26.07 1.93
N TRP A 91 -0.05 27.02 1.59
CA TRP A 91 -1.47 26.92 1.91
C TRP A 91 -2.14 25.76 1.19
N VAL A 92 -1.83 25.55 -0.10
CA VAL A 92 -2.36 24.42 -0.88
C VAL A 92 -1.87 23.10 -0.29
N SER A 93 -0.56 22.92 -0.07
CA SER A 93 -0.04 21.70 0.55
C SER A 93 -0.59 21.48 1.96
N GLY A 94 -0.71 22.54 2.77
CA GLY A 94 -1.32 22.47 4.09
C GLY A 94 -2.80 22.05 4.05
N ALA A 95 -3.57 22.60 3.11
CA ALA A 95 -4.97 22.24 2.91
C ALA A 95 -5.13 20.79 2.44
N VAL A 96 -4.31 20.33 1.48
CA VAL A 96 -4.33 18.93 1.02
C VAL A 96 -3.94 17.98 2.16
N ALA A 97 -2.89 18.30 2.92
CA ALA A 97 -2.49 17.50 4.08
C ALA A 97 -3.60 17.44 5.15
N PHE A 98 -4.29 18.54 5.38
CA PHE A 98 -5.44 18.59 6.30
C PHE A 98 -6.60 17.72 5.81
N VAL A 99 -6.95 17.78 4.51
CA VAL A 99 -7.96 16.89 3.92
C VAL A 99 -7.53 15.43 4.04
N GLY A 100 -6.28 15.10 3.77
CA GLY A 100 -5.73 13.75 3.94
C GLY A 100 -5.82 13.27 5.40
N LEU A 101 -5.50 14.13 6.38
CA LEU A 101 -5.62 13.81 7.80
C LEU A 101 -7.06 13.51 8.20
N PHE A 102 -8.01 14.36 7.80
CA PHE A 102 -9.43 14.15 8.08
C PHE A 102 -9.98 12.92 7.37
N GLY A 103 -9.65 12.74 6.09
CA GLY A 103 -10.03 11.57 5.32
C GLY A 103 -9.49 10.28 5.94
N TRP A 104 -8.24 10.29 6.41
CA TRP A 104 -7.66 9.15 7.11
C TRP A 104 -8.30 8.92 8.49
N GLY A 105 -8.62 9.97 9.25
CA GLY A 105 -9.31 9.81 10.53
C GLY A 105 -10.73 9.26 10.41
N VAL A 106 -11.43 9.55 9.30
CA VAL A 106 -12.81 9.09 9.06
C VAL A 106 -12.85 7.75 8.32
N PHE A 107 -11.97 7.55 7.34
CA PHE A 107 -11.99 6.42 6.42
C PHE A 107 -10.72 5.57 6.44
N GLY A 108 -9.73 5.87 7.28
CA GLY A 108 -8.43 5.18 7.27
C GLY A 108 -8.56 3.68 7.49
N ASP A 109 -9.47 3.27 8.38
CA ASP A 109 -9.73 1.88 8.74
C ASP A 109 -10.35 1.07 7.59
N HIS A 110 -11.00 1.73 6.61
CA HIS A 110 -11.57 1.09 5.43
C HIS A 110 -10.49 0.55 4.48
N PHE A 111 -9.35 1.22 4.42
CA PHE A 111 -8.22 0.83 3.56
C PHE A 111 -7.21 -0.09 4.26
N THR A 112 -7.60 -0.73 5.36
CA THR A 112 -6.70 -1.65 6.09
C THR A 112 -6.77 -3.02 5.45
N PHE A 113 -5.74 -3.39 4.71
CA PHE A 113 -5.59 -4.73 4.15
C PHE A 113 -5.24 -5.73 5.27
N GLU A 114 -6.19 -6.60 5.61
CA GLU A 114 -5.99 -7.71 6.53
C GLU A 114 -5.95 -9.01 5.73
N ALA A 115 -4.78 -9.65 5.72
CA ALA A 115 -4.60 -10.94 5.08
C ALA A 115 -3.99 -11.94 6.07
N GLU A 116 -4.56 -13.14 6.09
CA GLU A 116 -4.15 -14.27 6.91
C GLU A 116 -3.75 -15.42 5.99
N GLU A 117 -2.50 -15.86 6.08
CA GLU A 117 -2.05 -17.04 5.34
C GLU A 117 -2.72 -18.28 5.91
N LEU A 118 -3.56 -18.95 5.12
CA LEU A 118 -4.24 -20.18 5.50
C LEU A 118 -3.34 -21.40 5.28
N ALA A 119 -2.66 -21.42 4.13
CA ALA A 119 -1.82 -22.53 3.73
C ALA A 119 -0.73 -22.10 2.76
N ARG A 120 0.32 -22.91 2.70
CA ARG A 120 1.43 -22.75 1.76
C ARG A 120 1.72 -24.08 1.08
N SER A 121 1.99 -24.04 -0.21
CA SER A 121 2.39 -25.21 -0.98
C SER A 121 3.74 -25.77 -0.48
N ALA A 122 3.98 -27.07 -0.69
CA ALA A 122 5.17 -27.74 -0.18
C ALA A 122 6.49 -27.21 -0.79
N ASP A 123 6.44 -26.69 -2.01
CA ASP A 123 7.55 -26.02 -2.69
C ASP A 123 7.72 -24.55 -2.26
N GLY A 124 6.74 -23.98 -1.54
CA GLY A 124 6.75 -22.61 -1.04
C GLY A 124 6.39 -21.55 -2.09
N GLU A 125 6.11 -21.96 -3.33
CA GLU A 125 5.83 -21.06 -4.45
C GLU A 125 4.46 -20.41 -4.34
N PHE A 126 3.46 -21.10 -3.80
CA PHE A 126 2.09 -20.60 -3.68
C PHE A 126 1.62 -20.54 -2.22
N ALA A 127 0.83 -19.52 -1.91
CA ALA A 127 0.17 -19.36 -0.63
C ALA A 127 -1.31 -19.04 -0.86
N ALA A 128 -2.17 -19.70 -0.10
CA ALA A 128 -3.58 -19.36 0.00
C ALA A 128 -3.74 -18.39 1.17
N ALA A 129 -4.27 -17.21 0.91
CA ALA A 129 -4.49 -16.18 1.90
C ALA A 129 -5.97 -15.83 2.00
N LEU A 130 -6.48 -15.73 3.22
CA LEU A 130 -7.78 -15.17 3.51
C LEU A 130 -7.64 -13.65 3.58
N VAL A 131 -8.29 -12.94 2.67
CA VAL A 131 -8.32 -11.49 2.63
C VAL A 131 -9.68 -11.03 3.15
N ARG A 132 -9.67 -10.05 4.05
CA ARG A 132 -10.89 -9.40 4.53
C ARG A 132 -11.01 -8.04 3.87
N ASP A 133 -11.90 -7.95 2.89
CA ASP A 133 -12.34 -6.65 2.37
C ASP A 133 -13.36 -6.03 3.35
N ARG A 134 -13.09 -4.80 3.81
CA ARG A 134 -13.96 -4.06 4.72
C ARG A 134 -14.93 -3.12 3.97
N ASP A 135 -14.71 -2.87 2.68
CA ASP A 135 -15.51 -1.93 1.89
C ASP A 135 -16.81 -2.53 1.37
N THR A 136 -16.84 -3.86 1.25
CA THR A 136 -18.03 -4.64 0.89
C THR A 136 -18.44 -5.49 2.11
N THR A 137 -19.74 -5.70 2.34
CA THR A 137 -20.29 -6.43 3.51
C THR A 137 -19.38 -7.60 3.90
N PRO A 138 -18.68 -7.58 5.06
CA PRO A 138 -17.37 -8.20 5.25
C PRO A 138 -17.26 -9.53 4.52
N THR A 139 -16.74 -9.46 3.30
CA THR A 139 -16.57 -10.61 2.44
C THR A 139 -15.17 -11.13 2.70
N LEU A 140 -15.11 -12.28 3.36
CA LEU A 140 -13.87 -13.03 3.41
C LEU A 140 -13.70 -13.66 2.02
N THR A 141 -12.60 -13.35 1.36
CA THR A 141 -12.25 -13.92 0.06
C THR A 141 -10.94 -14.68 0.19
N VAL A 142 -10.82 -15.80 -0.51
CA VAL A 142 -9.57 -16.54 -0.57
C VAL A 142 -8.83 -16.10 -1.83
N HIS A 143 -7.60 -15.65 -1.66
CA HIS A 143 -6.70 -15.26 -2.75
C HIS A 143 -5.53 -16.23 -2.80
N ILE A 144 -5.00 -16.44 -4.01
CA ILE A 144 -3.77 -17.16 -4.25
C ILE A 144 -2.65 -16.16 -4.52
N TRP A 145 -1.57 -16.30 -3.77
CA TRP A 145 -0.36 -15.51 -3.93
C TRP A 145 0.79 -16.39 -4.37
N GLN A 146 1.65 -15.84 -5.22
CA GLN A 146 2.92 -16.42 -5.62
C GLN A 146 4.07 -15.73 -4.87
N GLY A 147 4.97 -16.53 -4.30
CA GLY A 147 6.14 -16.09 -3.54
C GLY A 147 5.92 -16.00 -2.03
N SER A 148 6.77 -15.20 -1.35
CA SER A 148 6.76 -15.10 0.12
C SER A 148 6.99 -13.67 0.63
N GLY A 149 6.43 -13.41 1.81
CA GLY A 149 6.54 -12.12 2.49
C GLY A 149 6.04 -10.94 1.65
N LEU A 150 6.74 -9.82 1.74
CA LEU A 150 6.36 -8.58 1.04
C LEU A 150 6.59 -8.64 -0.48
N ALA A 151 7.41 -9.57 -0.96
CA ALA A 151 7.64 -9.77 -2.38
C ALA A 151 6.55 -10.61 -3.06
N ALA A 152 5.60 -11.14 -2.27
CA ALA A 152 4.49 -11.92 -2.80
C ALA A 152 3.62 -11.09 -3.75
N ARG A 153 3.06 -11.78 -4.75
CA ARG A 153 2.18 -11.22 -5.76
C ARG A 153 0.89 -12.02 -5.79
N GLU A 154 -0.23 -11.34 -5.82
CA GLU A 154 -1.51 -12.01 -6.05
C GLU A 154 -1.62 -12.48 -7.50
N VAL A 155 -1.91 -13.76 -7.68
CA VAL A 155 -2.07 -14.40 -9.00
C VAL A 155 -3.53 -14.70 -9.32
N GLY A 156 -4.40 -14.78 -8.32
CA GLY A 156 -5.84 -14.82 -8.55
C GLY A 156 -6.66 -14.87 -7.27
N GLU A 157 -7.96 -14.74 -7.45
CA GLU A 157 -8.96 -14.85 -6.40
C GLU A 157 -9.72 -16.16 -6.59
N VAL A 158 -9.84 -16.97 -5.54
CA VAL A 158 -10.65 -18.20 -5.51
C VAL A 158 -12.12 -17.87 -5.28
N GLY A 159 -12.41 -16.80 -4.55
CA GLY A 159 -13.76 -16.30 -4.35
C GLY A 159 -14.15 -16.17 -2.87
N ARG A 160 -15.42 -15.88 -2.64
CA ARG A 160 -15.96 -15.58 -1.32
C ARG A 160 -16.16 -16.85 -0.49
N VAL A 161 -15.78 -16.80 0.78
CA VAL A 161 -16.03 -17.87 1.75
C VAL A 161 -16.99 -17.43 2.84
N CYS A 162 -17.78 -18.40 3.32
CA CYS A 162 -18.77 -18.21 4.36
C CYS A 162 -18.45 -19.07 5.59
N GLY A 163 -18.48 -18.46 6.77
CA GLY A 163 -18.21 -19.16 8.03
C GLY A 163 -16.73 -19.40 8.29
N ALA A 164 -16.43 -20.44 9.06
CA ALA A 164 -15.06 -20.86 9.30
C ALA A 164 -14.46 -21.46 8.03
N VAL A 165 -13.22 -21.10 7.73
CA VAL A 165 -12.47 -21.56 6.56
C VAL A 165 -11.09 -22.07 6.99
N SER A 166 -10.64 -23.13 6.35
CA SER A 166 -9.26 -23.63 6.40
C SER A 166 -8.87 -24.08 5.01
N ALA A 167 -7.58 -24.02 4.69
CA ALA A 167 -7.07 -24.47 3.42
C ALA A 167 -5.88 -25.42 3.65
N GLU A 168 -5.66 -26.34 2.72
CA GLU A 168 -4.50 -27.23 2.70
C GLU A 168 -4.11 -27.51 1.25
N PHE A 169 -2.82 -27.42 0.92
CA PHE A 169 -2.34 -27.83 -0.40
C PHE A 169 -2.16 -29.36 -0.44
N LEU A 170 -2.98 -30.04 -1.22
CA LEU A 170 -2.85 -31.49 -1.49
C LEU A 170 -1.68 -31.80 -2.43
N ALA A 171 -1.38 -30.84 -3.31
CA ALA A 171 -0.25 -30.83 -4.22
C ALA A 171 0.19 -29.38 -4.45
N ALA A 172 1.28 -29.14 -5.19
CA ALA A 172 1.75 -27.79 -5.50
C ALA A 172 0.67 -26.94 -6.21
N ASP A 173 -0.18 -27.58 -7.01
CA ASP A 173 -1.19 -26.98 -7.88
C ASP A 173 -2.64 -27.33 -7.47
N ARG A 174 -2.85 -27.95 -6.30
CA ARG A 174 -4.18 -28.38 -5.84
C ARG A 174 -4.42 -27.99 -4.40
N LEU A 175 -5.42 -27.14 -4.20
CA LEU A 175 -5.81 -26.60 -2.91
C LEU A 175 -7.11 -27.26 -2.45
N LEU A 176 -7.10 -27.92 -1.30
CA LEU A 176 -8.31 -28.29 -0.59
C LEU A 176 -8.76 -27.10 0.26
N LEU A 177 -9.95 -26.59 -0.01
CA LEU A 177 -10.58 -25.53 0.74
C LEU A 177 -11.75 -26.09 1.53
N SER A 178 -11.62 -26.10 2.85
CA SER A 178 -12.65 -26.55 3.77
C SER A 178 -13.39 -25.36 4.36
N THR A 179 -14.71 -25.36 4.20
CA THR A 179 -15.59 -24.31 4.70
C THR A 179 -16.66 -24.92 5.62
N SER A 180 -17.44 -24.07 6.28
CA SER A 180 -18.61 -24.53 7.04
C SER A 180 -19.71 -25.19 6.19
N TYR A 181 -19.62 -25.08 4.85
CA TYR A 181 -20.66 -25.53 3.91
C TYR A 181 -20.22 -26.73 3.06
N GLY A 182 -18.93 -27.06 3.05
CA GLY A 182 -18.38 -28.13 2.23
C GLY A 182 -16.87 -28.00 2.04
N ASP A 183 -16.30 -29.09 1.53
CA ASP A 183 -14.91 -29.20 1.15
C ASP A 183 -14.80 -29.18 -0.38
N TRP A 184 -13.91 -28.35 -0.91
CA TRP A 184 -13.78 -28.11 -2.34
C TRP A 184 -12.31 -28.23 -2.75
N GLU A 185 -12.04 -28.98 -3.81
CA GLU A 185 -10.70 -29.03 -4.41
C GLU A 185 -10.63 -27.99 -5.53
N ILE A 186 -9.72 -27.02 -5.40
CA ILE A 186 -9.46 -25.96 -6.37
C ILE A 186 -8.15 -26.28 -7.08
N THR A 187 -8.22 -26.44 -8.40
CA THR A 187 -7.05 -26.62 -9.25
C THR A 187 -6.46 -25.27 -9.63
N LEU A 188 -5.14 -25.14 -9.54
CA LEU A 188 -4.37 -23.98 -9.98
C LEU A 188 -3.63 -24.31 -11.28
N ASP A 189 -3.38 -23.30 -12.11
CA ASP A 189 -2.46 -23.44 -13.23
C ASP A 189 -1.04 -23.61 -12.68
N PRO A 190 -0.34 -24.71 -12.98
CA PRO A 190 1.01 -24.94 -12.47
C PRO A 190 2.05 -23.93 -12.98
N ALA A 191 1.77 -23.18 -14.05
CA ALA A 191 2.70 -22.21 -14.62
C ALA A 191 2.72 -20.88 -13.86
N ASP A 192 1.57 -20.39 -13.42
CA ASP A 192 1.44 -19.07 -12.79
C ASP A 192 0.64 -19.05 -11.48
N GLY A 193 0.08 -20.19 -11.06
CA GLY A 193 -0.71 -20.34 -9.84
C GLY A 193 -2.13 -19.76 -9.94
N SER A 194 -2.57 -19.32 -11.11
CA SER A 194 -3.91 -18.79 -11.28
C SER A 194 -4.97 -19.88 -11.02
N PRO A 195 -6.04 -19.58 -10.27
CA PRO A 195 -7.09 -20.55 -10.03
C PRO A 195 -7.84 -20.86 -11.33
N GLN A 196 -7.97 -22.14 -11.66
CA GLN A 196 -8.78 -22.60 -12.80
C GLN A 196 -10.26 -22.73 -12.45
N GLN A 197 -10.57 -22.67 -11.15
CA GLN A 197 -11.92 -22.73 -10.61
C GLN A 197 -12.06 -21.70 -9.49
N VAL A 198 -13.26 -21.11 -9.40
CA VAL A 198 -13.63 -20.15 -8.37
C VAL A 198 -14.92 -20.60 -7.69
N LEU A 199 -15.09 -20.26 -6.42
CA LEU A 199 -16.34 -20.48 -5.71
C LEU A 199 -17.45 -19.65 -6.33
N GLY A 200 -18.66 -20.22 -6.38
CA GLY A 200 -19.87 -19.49 -6.80
C GLY A 200 -20.23 -18.34 -5.85
N ASP A 201 -21.16 -17.50 -6.27
CA ASP A 201 -21.59 -16.30 -5.53
C ASP A 201 -22.28 -16.62 -4.18
N GLY A 202 -22.87 -17.81 -4.05
CA GLY A 202 -23.60 -18.26 -2.86
C GLY A 202 -22.78 -19.12 -1.91
N CYS A 203 -23.13 -19.05 -0.61
CA CYS A 203 -22.52 -19.92 0.39
C CYS A 203 -22.90 -21.39 0.13
N GLY A 204 -21.90 -22.22 -0.14
CA GLY A 204 -22.09 -23.65 -0.42
C GLY A 204 -22.30 -23.97 -1.89
N ASP A 205 -22.28 -22.97 -2.77
CA ASP A 205 -22.13 -23.21 -4.20
C ASP A 205 -20.74 -23.79 -4.46
N GLY A 206 -20.70 -24.86 -5.26
CA GLY A 206 -19.45 -25.53 -5.59
C GLY A 206 -18.57 -24.67 -6.51
N PRO A 207 -17.32 -25.11 -6.74
CA PRO A 207 -16.42 -24.42 -7.64
C PRO A 207 -16.91 -24.47 -9.11
N GLU A 208 -16.85 -23.33 -9.78
CA GLU A 208 -17.14 -23.14 -11.19
C GLU A 208 -15.84 -22.86 -11.97
N PRO A 209 -15.70 -23.35 -13.22
CA PRO A 209 -14.52 -23.08 -14.02
C PRO A 209 -14.41 -21.59 -14.39
N VAL A 210 -13.19 -21.05 -14.39
CA VAL A 210 -12.92 -19.70 -14.87
C VAL A 210 -13.04 -19.67 -16.40
N GLY A 211 -13.97 -18.84 -16.91
CA GLY A 211 -14.29 -18.71 -18.33
C GLY A 211 -13.42 -17.73 -19.10
#